data_AF-A0A955QNH5-F1
#
_entry.id   AF-A0A955QNH5-F1
#
_cell.length_a   1.000
_cell.length_b   1.000
_cell.length_c   1.000
_cell.angle_alpha   90.00
_cell.angle_beta   90.00
_cell.angle_gamma   90.00
#
_symmetry.space_group_name_H-M   'P 1'
#
loop_
_entity.id
_entity.type
_entity.pdbx_description
1 polymer ?
#
loop_
_entity_poly.entity_id
_entity_poly.type
_entity_poly.pdbx_seq_one_letter_code
_entity_poly.pdbx_strand_id
1 'polypeptide(L)'
;MALAVLMLLLALIGGRVAPNFTEDFLEQAGVSHRPVAFSRFDGVSIVLLALAGMAWTFQPDGVGTGAALVVTGSLHLIRLTRWYGWLTWREPLVLVLHVGYGWLAVALVIMGGANLGWGVHPEDAVHALTTGAVGVMTLGVMTRASLGHTGRIKHAGALTVMMYLLVNGGAILRVFGASLYLPG
;
A
#
# COMPACT_ATOMS: atom_id res chain seq x y z
N MET A 1 -8.52 -14.52 -8.36
CA MET A 1 -7.98 -13.87 -9.58
C MET A 1 -8.06 -12.35 -9.58
N ALA A 2 -9.24 -11.71 -9.51
CA ALA A 2 -9.36 -10.24 -9.62
C ALA A 2 -8.51 -9.45 -8.60
N LEU A 3 -8.50 -9.88 -7.35
CA LEU A 3 -7.70 -9.25 -6.29
C LEU A 3 -6.18 -9.38 -6.52
N ALA A 4 -5.70 -10.49 -7.08
CA ALA A 4 -4.28 -10.66 -7.43
C ALA A 4 -3.86 -9.69 -8.56
N VAL A 5 -4.74 -9.44 -9.52
CA VAL A 5 -4.52 -8.41 -10.56
C VAL A 5 -4.47 -7.02 -9.92
N LEU A 6 -5.35 -6.72 -8.96
CA LEU A 6 -5.32 -5.45 -8.24
C LEU A 6 -4.04 -5.25 -7.44
N MET A 7 -3.53 -6.30 -6.76
CA MET A 7 -2.22 -6.24 -6.09
C MET A 7 -1.11 -5.84 -7.07
N LEU A 8 -1.07 -6.48 -8.24
CA LEU A 8 -0.07 -6.18 -9.28
C LEU A 8 -0.21 -4.77 -9.84
N LEU A 9 -1.43 -4.31 -10.11
CA LEU A 9 -1.67 -2.95 -10.58
C LEU A 9 -1.24 -1.92 -9.54
N LEU A 10 -1.56 -2.13 -8.26
CA LEU A 10 -1.10 -1.28 -7.17
C LEU A 10 0.42 -1.27 -7.06
N ALA A 11 1.09 -2.42 -7.19
CA ALA A 11 2.54 -2.52 -7.11
C ALA A 11 3.26 -1.82 -8.27
N LEU A 12 2.71 -1.93 -9.49
CA LEU A 12 3.27 -1.34 -10.70
C LEU A 12 2.99 0.16 -10.78
N ILE A 13 1.72 0.56 -10.63
CA ILE A 13 1.30 1.95 -10.74
C ILE A 13 1.77 2.71 -9.51
N GLY A 14 1.50 2.21 -8.31
CA GLY A 14 1.94 2.84 -7.06
C GLY A 14 3.47 2.95 -6.97
N GLY A 15 4.20 1.93 -7.43
CA GLY A 15 5.67 1.94 -7.48
C GLY A 15 6.29 2.86 -8.54
N ARG A 16 5.48 3.53 -9.36
CA ARG A 16 5.92 4.63 -10.24
C ARG A 16 5.38 5.97 -9.77
N VAL A 17 4.11 6.02 -9.44
CA VAL A 17 3.40 7.24 -9.05
C VAL A 17 3.94 7.80 -7.73
N ALA A 18 4.11 6.97 -6.69
CA ALA A 18 4.62 7.42 -5.40
C ALA A 18 6.04 8.00 -5.50
N PRO A 19 7.05 7.29 -6.06
CA PRO A 19 8.42 7.83 -6.14
C PRO A 19 8.52 9.07 -7.03
N ASN A 20 7.86 9.13 -8.20
CA ASN A 20 7.89 10.31 -9.05
C ASN A 20 7.38 11.56 -8.32
N PHE A 21 6.30 11.41 -7.56
CA PHE A 21 5.72 12.50 -6.80
C PHE A 21 6.51 12.89 -5.56
N THR A 22 7.24 11.94 -4.97
CA THR A 22 8.22 12.25 -3.93
C THR A 22 9.40 13.02 -4.50
N GLU A 23 9.90 12.62 -5.66
CA GLU A 23 10.99 13.32 -6.34
C GLU A 23 10.61 14.78 -6.64
N ASP A 24 9.45 15.01 -7.26
CA ASP A 24 8.91 16.36 -7.51
C ASP A 24 8.85 17.22 -6.24
N PHE A 25 8.39 16.63 -5.13
CA PHE A 25 8.25 17.33 -3.85
C PHE A 25 9.61 17.65 -3.21
N LEU A 26 10.53 16.69 -3.19
CA LEU A 26 11.87 16.87 -2.61
C LEU A 26 12.70 17.87 -3.41
N GLU A 27 12.50 17.92 -4.74
CA GLU A 27 13.07 18.95 -5.60
C GLU A 27 12.59 20.35 -5.23
N GLN A 28 11.28 20.54 -5.13
CA GLN A 28 10.69 21.83 -4.74
C GLN A 28 11.09 22.24 -3.32
N ALA A 29 11.26 21.28 -2.42
CA ALA A 29 11.69 21.51 -1.04
C ALA A 29 13.21 21.73 -0.88
N GLY A 30 14.00 21.63 -1.95
CA GLY A 30 15.47 21.78 -1.89
C GLY A 30 16.18 20.68 -1.11
N VAL A 31 15.56 19.51 -0.97
CA VAL A 31 16.13 18.36 -0.25
C VAL A 31 16.97 17.53 -1.22
N SER A 32 18.18 17.16 -0.80
CA SER A 32 19.16 16.42 -1.62
C SER A 32 18.84 14.93 -1.80
N HIS A 33 18.00 14.35 -0.93
CA HIS A 33 17.57 12.96 -1.06
C HIS A 33 16.69 12.78 -2.30
N ARG A 34 16.88 11.66 -3.00
CA ARG A 34 16.09 11.28 -4.18
C ARG A 34 15.62 9.83 -4.04
N PRO A 35 14.38 9.51 -4.41
CA PRO A 35 13.91 8.14 -4.48
C PRO A 35 14.87 7.28 -5.31
N VAL A 36 15.20 6.09 -4.82
CA VAL A 36 16.10 5.21 -5.57
C VAL A 36 15.43 4.78 -6.86
N ALA A 37 16.13 4.94 -7.99
CA ALA A 37 15.65 4.53 -9.30
C ALA A 37 15.32 3.02 -9.35
N PHE A 38 14.43 2.66 -10.28
CA PHE A 38 14.01 1.28 -10.47
C PHE A 38 15.21 0.35 -10.71
N SER A 39 15.31 -0.70 -9.90
CA SER A 39 16.45 -1.61 -9.88
C SER A 39 16.01 -3.06 -10.08
N ARG A 40 16.99 -3.98 -10.21
CA ARG A 40 16.71 -5.42 -10.28
C ARG A 40 15.92 -5.93 -9.07
N PHE A 41 16.15 -5.36 -7.89
CA PHE A 41 15.40 -5.69 -6.68
C PHE A 41 13.89 -5.39 -6.83
N ASP A 42 13.55 -4.27 -7.47
CA ASP A 42 12.16 -3.88 -7.72
C ASP A 42 11.49 -4.85 -8.70
N GLY A 43 12.20 -5.22 -9.76
CA GLY A 43 11.75 -6.22 -10.73
C GLY A 43 11.48 -7.58 -10.07
N VAL A 44 12.43 -8.08 -9.28
CA VAL A 44 12.28 -9.34 -8.54
C VAL A 44 11.10 -9.26 -7.57
N SER A 45 10.95 -8.15 -6.85
CA SER A 45 9.82 -7.96 -5.93
C SER A 45 8.46 -8.04 -6.64
N ILE A 46 8.34 -7.44 -7.83
CA ILE A 46 7.11 -7.48 -8.63
C ILE A 46 6.84 -8.88 -9.18
N VAL A 47 7.88 -9.58 -9.66
CA VAL A 47 7.74 -10.97 -10.15
C VAL A 47 7.30 -11.89 -9.01
N LEU A 48 7.90 -11.76 -7.83
CA LEU A 48 7.48 -12.53 -6.65
C LEU A 48 6.04 -12.21 -6.25
N LEU A 49 5.59 -10.96 -6.37
CA LEU A 49 4.18 -10.62 -6.17
C LEU A 49 3.26 -11.31 -7.16
N ALA A 50 3.63 -11.38 -8.44
CA ALA A 50 2.84 -12.09 -9.44
C ALA A 50 2.72 -13.57 -9.10
N LEU A 51 3.84 -14.20 -8.74
CA LEU A 51 3.89 -15.62 -8.36
C LEU A 51 3.09 -15.88 -7.07
N ALA A 52 3.23 -15.04 -6.05
CA ALA A 52 2.50 -15.16 -4.80
C ALA A 52 0.99 -14.94 -4.99
N GLY A 53 0.59 -13.96 -5.81
CA GLY A 53 -0.82 -13.75 -6.17
C GLY A 53 -1.42 -14.88 -6.99
N MET A 54 -0.60 -15.53 -7.82
CA MET A 54 -0.98 -16.75 -8.55
C MET A 54 -1.15 -17.93 -7.60
N ALA A 55 -0.18 -18.17 -6.72
CA ALA A 55 -0.25 -19.20 -5.67
C ALA A 55 -1.49 -19.01 -4.79
N TRP A 56 -1.78 -17.78 -4.36
CA TRP A 56 -2.96 -17.45 -3.56
C TRP A 56 -4.28 -17.65 -4.33
N THR A 57 -4.27 -17.50 -5.65
CA THR A 57 -5.47 -17.78 -6.46
C THR A 57 -5.79 -19.28 -6.54
N PHE A 58 -4.78 -20.15 -6.61
CA PHE A 58 -4.99 -21.60 -6.75
C PHE A 58 -5.04 -22.35 -5.41
N GLN A 59 -4.30 -21.86 -4.42
CA GLN A 59 -4.19 -22.45 -3.08
C GLN A 59 -4.24 -21.32 -2.04
N PRO A 60 -5.44 -20.74 -1.80
CA PRO A 60 -5.59 -19.59 -0.90
C PRO A 60 -5.17 -19.91 0.53
N ASP A 61 -5.37 -21.14 1.02
CA ASP A 61 -5.09 -21.55 2.40
C ASP A 61 -3.76 -22.31 2.54
N GLY A 62 -2.94 -22.35 1.49
CA GLY A 62 -1.68 -23.09 1.50
C GLY A 62 -0.62 -22.44 2.40
N VAL A 63 0.05 -23.24 3.24
CA VAL A 63 1.20 -22.78 4.06
C VAL A 63 2.30 -22.18 3.17
N GLY A 64 2.58 -22.81 2.02
CA GLY A 64 3.54 -22.29 1.03
C GLY A 64 3.12 -20.93 0.44
N THR A 65 1.82 -20.75 0.17
CA THR A 65 1.25 -19.45 -0.23
C THR A 65 1.44 -18.41 0.88
N GLY A 66 1.18 -18.79 2.13
CA GLY A 66 1.35 -17.91 3.29
C GLY A 66 2.78 -17.39 3.40
N ALA A 67 3.77 -18.28 3.34
CA ALA A 67 5.18 -17.91 3.35
C ALA A 67 5.56 -17.01 2.16
N ALA A 68 5.09 -17.32 0.95
CA ALA A 68 5.34 -16.52 -0.24
C ALA A 68 4.76 -15.09 -0.12
N LEU A 69 3.55 -14.95 0.43
CA LEU A 69 2.91 -13.67 0.68
C LEU A 69 3.68 -12.84 1.72
N VAL A 70 4.11 -13.44 2.83
CA VAL A 70 4.92 -12.75 3.87
C VAL A 70 6.22 -12.23 3.27
N VAL A 71 6.98 -13.09 2.59
CA VAL A 71 8.26 -12.71 1.96
C VAL A 71 8.05 -11.57 0.96
N THR A 72 7.04 -11.68 0.10
CA THR A 72 6.72 -10.65 -0.90
C THR A 72 6.31 -9.33 -0.23
N GLY A 73 5.49 -9.38 0.81
CA GLY A 73 5.07 -8.21 1.58
C GLY A 73 6.26 -7.51 2.23
N SER A 74 7.18 -8.26 2.85
CA SER A 74 8.41 -7.72 3.41
C SER A 74 9.30 -7.06 2.36
N LEU A 75 9.44 -7.66 1.18
CA LEU A 75 10.17 -7.05 0.07
C LEU A 75 9.54 -5.73 -0.38
N HIS A 76 8.21 -5.65 -0.43
CA HIS A 76 7.50 -4.42 -0.75
C HIS A 76 7.62 -3.34 0.34
N LEU A 77 7.72 -3.72 1.62
CA LEU A 77 8.06 -2.78 2.69
C LEU A 77 9.47 -2.21 2.51
N ILE A 78 10.46 -3.06 2.21
CA ILE A 78 11.83 -2.60 1.89
C ILE A 78 11.82 -1.70 0.65
N ARG A 79 11.02 -2.04 -0.34
CA ARG A 79 10.87 -1.23 -1.55
C ARG A 79 10.31 0.16 -1.24
N LEU A 80 9.31 0.23 -0.36
CA LEU A 80 8.71 1.49 0.10
C LEU A 80 9.73 2.38 0.81
N THR A 81 10.66 1.82 1.60
CA THR A 81 11.64 2.64 2.30
C THR A 81 12.64 3.32 1.36
N ARG A 82 12.87 2.74 0.18
CA ARG A 82 13.78 3.30 -0.84
C ARG A 82 13.23 4.54 -1.53
N TRP A 83 11.97 4.92 -1.28
CA TRP A 83 11.35 6.11 -1.86
C TRP A 83 11.34 7.31 -0.93
N TYR A 84 11.85 7.17 0.30
CA TYR A 84 11.94 8.27 1.27
C TYR A 84 10.61 8.97 1.57
N GLY A 85 9.47 8.25 1.47
CA GLY A 85 8.13 8.83 1.63
C GLY A 85 7.88 9.52 2.97
N TRP A 86 8.59 9.14 4.03
CA TRP A 86 8.46 9.81 5.33
C TRP A 86 8.95 11.27 5.30
N LEU A 87 9.83 11.64 4.35
CA LEU A 87 10.27 13.03 4.18
C LEU A 87 9.16 13.93 3.62
N THR A 88 8.10 13.36 3.07
CA THR A 88 6.96 14.10 2.50
C THR A 88 5.85 14.36 3.51
N TRP A 89 6.09 14.22 4.82
CA TRP A 89 5.06 14.38 5.86
C TRP A 89 4.37 15.74 5.85
N ARG A 90 5.06 16.79 5.35
CA ARG A 90 4.53 18.14 5.18
C ARG A 90 3.55 18.27 4.01
N GLU A 91 3.52 17.29 3.10
CA GLU A 91 2.60 17.25 1.97
C GLU A 91 1.76 15.96 2.02
N PRO A 92 0.60 15.99 2.70
CA PRO A 92 -0.26 14.81 2.87
C PRO A 92 -0.71 14.17 1.56
N LEU A 93 -0.81 14.94 0.46
CA LEU A 93 -1.16 14.40 -0.86
C LEU A 93 -0.11 13.39 -1.38
N VAL A 94 1.16 13.57 -1.04
CA VAL A 94 2.24 12.65 -1.42
C VAL A 94 2.37 11.55 -0.39
N LEU A 95 2.23 11.89 0.90
CA LEU A 95 2.33 10.92 1.99
C LEU A 95 1.27 9.81 1.86
N VAL A 96 0.02 10.15 1.52
CA VAL A 96 -1.07 9.16 1.42
C VAL A 96 -0.81 8.09 0.36
N LEU A 97 -0.03 8.39 -0.68
CA LEU A 97 0.34 7.41 -1.71
C LEU A 97 1.31 6.36 -1.15
N HIS A 98 2.21 6.78 -0.26
CA HIS A 98 3.10 5.86 0.48
C HIS A 98 2.31 5.03 1.47
N VAL A 99 1.31 5.63 2.14
CA VAL A 99 0.40 4.90 3.03
C VAL A 99 -0.41 3.86 2.24
N GLY A 100 -0.95 4.21 1.07
CA GLY A 100 -1.68 3.26 0.21
C GLY A 100 -0.81 2.12 -0.29
N TYR A 101 0.44 2.39 -0.70
CA TYR A 101 1.38 1.33 -1.05
C TYR A 101 1.83 0.51 0.17
N GLY A 102 1.99 1.16 1.32
CA GLY A 102 2.26 0.51 2.59
C GLY A 102 1.17 -0.48 2.97
N TRP A 103 -0.10 -0.11 2.78
CA TRP A 103 -1.22 -1.03 2.94
C TRP A 103 -1.14 -2.26 2.04
N LEU A 104 -0.70 -2.12 0.78
CA LEU A 104 -0.48 -3.29 -0.08
C LEU A 104 0.55 -4.23 0.54
N ALA A 105 1.69 -3.69 0.96
CA ALA A 105 2.78 -4.47 1.54
C ALA A 105 2.36 -5.14 2.86
N VAL A 106 1.68 -4.40 3.73
CA VAL A 106 1.14 -4.90 5.00
C VAL A 106 0.04 -5.94 4.78
N ALA A 107 -0.85 -5.74 3.80
CA ALA A 107 -1.91 -6.69 3.48
C ALA A 107 -1.35 -8.05 3.10
N LEU A 108 -0.27 -8.10 2.31
CA LEU A 108 0.39 -9.36 1.96
C LEU A 108 0.96 -10.06 3.19
N VAL A 109 1.54 -9.32 4.14
CA VAL A 109 2.04 -9.89 5.40
C VAL A 109 0.89 -10.40 6.27
N ILE A 110 -0.19 -9.63 6.41
CA ILE A 110 -1.36 -10.03 7.22
C ILE A 110 -2.03 -11.27 6.62
N MET A 111 -2.27 -11.28 5.31
CA MET A 111 -2.86 -12.44 4.60
C MET A 111 -1.95 -13.67 4.69
N GLY A 112 -0.64 -13.48 4.52
CA GLY A 112 0.31 -14.56 4.65
C GLY A 112 0.39 -15.10 6.08
N GLY A 113 0.35 -14.23 7.09
CA GLY A 113 0.29 -14.60 8.50
C GLY A 113 -0.98 -15.39 8.83
N ALA A 114 -2.14 -14.96 8.33
CA ALA A 114 -3.41 -15.65 8.53
C ALA A 114 -3.36 -17.10 8.00
N ASN A 115 -2.75 -17.31 6.83
CA ASN A 115 -2.54 -18.64 6.26
C ASN A 115 -1.57 -19.52 7.05
N LEU A 116 -0.67 -18.91 7.82
CA LEU A 116 0.27 -19.59 8.70
C LEU A 116 -0.32 -19.80 10.11
N GLY A 117 -1.57 -19.38 10.34
CA GLY A 117 -2.25 -19.50 11.63
C GLY A 117 -1.91 -18.39 12.64
N TRP A 118 -1.37 -17.25 12.18
CA TRP A 118 -1.03 -16.11 13.02
C TRP A 118 -1.87 -14.88 12.69
N GLY A 119 -2.22 -14.09 13.71
CA GLY A 119 -2.86 -12.79 13.52
C GLY A 119 -4.39 -12.88 13.40
N VAL A 120 -4.94 -12.33 12.32
CA VAL A 120 -6.38 -12.20 12.09
C VAL A 120 -6.94 -13.34 11.23
N HIS A 121 -8.26 -13.49 11.19
CA HIS A 121 -8.90 -14.45 10.30
C HIS A 121 -8.67 -14.09 8.81
N PRO A 122 -8.54 -15.09 7.91
CA PRO A 122 -8.30 -14.84 6.47
C PRO A 122 -9.35 -13.93 5.81
N GLU A 123 -10.60 -14.01 6.25
CA GLU A 123 -11.69 -13.16 5.79
C GLU A 123 -11.48 -11.67 6.13
N ASP A 124 -10.91 -11.37 7.29
CA ASP A 124 -10.58 -10.00 7.69
C ASP A 124 -9.27 -9.52 7.05
N ALA A 125 -8.32 -10.42 6.82
CA ALA A 125 -7.03 -10.10 6.19
C ALA A 125 -7.19 -9.50 4.78
N VAL A 126 -8.19 -9.96 4.01
CA VAL A 126 -8.50 -9.45 2.66
C VAL A 126 -8.95 -7.97 2.70
N HIS A 127 -9.46 -7.48 3.83
CA HIS A 127 -9.83 -6.07 3.96
C HIS A 127 -8.63 -5.13 4.05
N ALA A 128 -7.46 -5.62 4.45
CA ALA A 128 -6.23 -4.83 4.40
C ALA A 128 -5.86 -4.50 2.94
N LEU A 129 -6.09 -5.44 2.01
CA LEU A 129 -5.88 -5.22 0.59
C LEU A 129 -6.95 -4.31 -0.02
N THR A 130 -8.21 -4.59 0.28
CA THR A 130 -9.34 -3.91 -0.39
C THR A 130 -9.60 -2.53 0.22
N THR A 131 -10.06 -2.47 1.47
CA THR A 131 -10.36 -1.22 2.16
C THR A 131 -9.10 -0.40 2.42
N GLY A 132 -8.00 -1.06 2.81
CA GLY A 132 -6.70 -0.42 3.00
C GLY A 132 -6.04 -0.02 1.68
N ALA A 133 -5.44 -0.96 0.97
CA ALA A 133 -4.56 -0.63 -0.17
C ALA A 133 -5.31 -0.01 -1.35
N VAL A 134 -6.37 -0.68 -1.84
CA VAL A 134 -7.16 -0.17 -2.98
C VAL A 134 -7.86 1.13 -2.60
N GLY A 135 -8.53 1.16 -1.45
CA GLY A 135 -9.26 2.34 -0.97
C GLY A 135 -8.38 3.57 -0.79
N VAL A 136 -7.30 3.46 -0.01
CA VAL A 136 -6.39 4.58 0.29
C VAL A 136 -5.65 5.04 -0.97
N MET A 137 -5.16 4.11 -1.80
CA MET A 137 -4.47 4.47 -3.05
C MET A 137 -5.40 5.21 -4.01
N THR A 138 -6.62 4.69 -4.19
CA THR A 138 -7.63 5.30 -5.07
C THR A 138 -7.95 6.71 -4.59
N LEU A 139 -8.21 6.89 -3.30
CA LEU A 139 -8.48 8.20 -2.72
C LEU A 139 -7.31 9.17 -2.92
N GLY A 140 -6.07 8.72 -2.68
CA GLY A 140 -4.87 9.53 -2.88
C GLY A 140 -4.68 9.99 -4.32
N VAL A 141 -4.86 9.09 -5.29
CA VAL A 141 -4.76 9.42 -6.72
C VAL A 141 -5.89 10.36 -7.15
N MET A 142 -7.14 10.07 -6.77
CA MET A 142 -8.31 10.86 -7.16
C MET A 142 -8.26 12.29 -6.59
N THR A 143 -7.89 12.45 -5.33
CA THR A 143 -7.81 13.77 -4.69
C THR A 143 -6.75 14.64 -5.38
N ARG A 144 -5.57 14.09 -5.66
CA ARG A 144 -4.53 14.82 -6.38
C ARG A 144 -4.93 15.13 -7.83
N ALA A 145 -5.50 14.18 -8.56
CA ALA A 145 -5.94 14.38 -9.94
C ALA A 145 -7.02 15.46 -10.03
N SER A 146 -7.97 15.46 -9.09
CA SER A 146 -9.03 16.47 -9.02
C SER A 146 -8.46 17.87 -8.81
N LEU A 147 -7.49 18.05 -7.91
CA LEU A 147 -6.80 19.33 -7.72
C LEU A 147 -6.02 19.76 -8.97
N GLY A 148 -5.31 18.82 -9.61
CA GLY A 148 -4.55 19.06 -10.83
C GLY A 148 -5.41 19.50 -12.01
N HIS A 149 -6.53 18.82 -12.26
CA HIS A 149 -7.45 19.15 -13.36
C HIS A 149 -8.29 20.40 -13.13
N THR A 150 -8.48 20.81 -11.88
CA THR A 150 -9.22 22.05 -11.54
C THR A 150 -8.30 23.27 -11.40
N GLY A 151 -7.00 23.12 -11.65
CA GLY A 151 -6.01 24.21 -11.52
C GLY A 151 -5.81 24.70 -10.09
N ARG A 152 -6.30 23.97 -9.08
CA ARG A 152 -6.14 24.33 -7.67
C ARG A 152 -4.71 24.03 -7.22
N ILE A 153 -4.28 24.73 -6.18
CA ILE A 153 -3.00 24.47 -5.53
C ILE A 153 -3.00 23.01 -5.04
N LYS A 154 -1.97 22.25 -5.43
CA LYS A 154 -1.77 20.84 -5.06
C LYS A 154 -1.28 20.73 -3.62
N HIS A 155 -2.12 21.14 -2.68
CA HIS A 155 -1.85 21.07 -1.24
C HIS A 155 -3.08 20.53 -0.51
N ALA A 156 -2.87 19.59 0.42
CA ALA A 156 -3.96 19.06 1.24
C ALA A 156 -4.37 20.06 2.35
N GLY A 157 -5.58 20.61 2.24
CA GLY A 157 -6.20 21.35 3.34
C GLY A 157 -6.68 20.43 4.48
N ALA A 158 -7.14 21.01 5.59
CA ALA A 158 -7.56 20.28 6.78
C ALA A 158 -8.65 19.21 6.50
N LEU A 159 -9.59 19.51 5.61
CA LEU A 159 -10.65 18.56 5.23
C LEU A 159 -10.09 17.34 4.49
N THR A 160 -9.13 17.54 3.57
CA THR A 160 -8.47 16.45 2.84
C THR A 160 -7.68 15.56 3.80
N VAL A 161 -6.97 16.15 4.76
CA VAL A 161 -6.27 15.39 5.81
C VAL A 161 -7.26 14.58 6.64
N MET A 162 -8.38 15.19 7.06
CA MET A 162 -9.43 14.49 7.79
C MET A 162 -9.98 13.29 7.01
N MET A 163 -10.23 13.45 5.71
CA MET A 163 -10.66 12.34 4.85
C MET A 163 -9.65 11.20 4.83
N TYR A 164 -8.35 11.50 4.71
CA TYR A 164 -7.30 10.48 4.74
C TYR A 164 -7.24 9.76 6.10
N LEU A 165 -7.37 10.49 7.21
CA LEU A 165 -7.38 9.90 8.55
C LEU A 165 -8.59 8.99 8.75
N LEU A 166 -9.79 9.44 8.37
CA LEU A 166 -11.02 8.65 8.50
C LEU A 166 -10.98 7.37 7.68
N VAL A 167 -10.48 7.42 6.44
CA VAL A 167 -10.38 6.22 5.60
C VAL A 167 -9.34 5.24 6.13
N ASN A 168 -8.20 5.72 6.61
CA ASN A 168 -7.21 4.83 7.24
C ASN A 168 -7.73 4.24 8.56
N GLY A 169 -8.41 5.05 9.38
CA GLY A 169 -9.06 4.57 10.61
C GLY A 169 -10.13 3.52 10.31
N GLY A 170 -10.96 3.75 9.28
CA GLY A 170 -11.96 2.78 8.82
C GLY A 170 -11.34 1.48 8.30
N ALA A 171 -10.22 1.55 7.58
CA ALA A 171 -9.48 0.36 7.14
C ALA A 171 -8.94 -0.44 8.33
N ILE A 172 -8.34 0.21 9.32
CA ILE A 172 -7.86 -0.43 10.56
C ILE A 172 -9.01 -1.12 11.29
N LEU A 173 -10.13 -0.42 11.50
CA LEU A 173 -11.31 -0.99 12.15
C LEU A 173 -11.89 -2.16 11.36
N ARG A 174 -11.84 -2.13 10.03
CA ARG A 174 -12.36 -3.24 9.21
C ARG A 174 -11.50 -4.50 9.34
N VAL A 175 -10.19 -4.36 9.47
CA VAL A 175 -9.23 -5.47 9.56
C VAL A 175 -9.14 -6.03 10.99
N PHE A 176 -9.13 -5.16 12.00
CA PHE A 176 -8.86 -5.55 13.38
C PHE A 176 -10.09 -5.46 14.30
N GLY A 177 -11.22 -4.93 13.82
CA GLY A 177 -12.42 -4.75 14.61
C GLY A 177 -12.94 -6.08 15.17
N ALA A 178 -13.11 -7.09 14.32
CA ALA A 178 -13.61 -8.40 14.74
C ALA A 178 -12.68 -9.09 15.77
N SER A 179 -11.36 -8.98 15.58
CA SER A 179 -10.37 -9.51 16.52
C SER A 179 -10.36 -8.79 17.89
N LEU A 180 -10.97 -7.61 18.00
CA LEU A 180 -11.10 -6.88 19.27
C LEU A 180 -12.31 -7.34 20.10
N TYR A 181 -13.33 -7.94 19.46
CA TYR A 181 -14.59 -8.32 20.10
C TYR A 181 -14.67 -9.79 20.50
N LEU A 182 -13.78 -10.65 20.01
CA LEU A 182 -13.74 -12.07 20.36
C LEU A 182 -12.52 -12.33 21.26
N PRO A 183 -12.70 -12.50 22.59
CA PRO A 183 -11.66 -13.11 23.40
C PRO A 183 -11.48 -14.55 22.93
N GLY A 184 -10.24 -14.92 22.61
CA GLY A 184 -9.86 -16.25 22.11
C GLY A 184 -10.16 -17.40 23.07
#